data_AF-A0A2W6E4G6-F1
#
_entry.id   AF-A0A2W6E4G6-F1
#
_cell.length_a   1.000
_cell.length_b   1.000
_cell.length_c   1.000
_cell.angle_alpha   90.00
_cell.angle_beta   90.00
_cell.angle_gamma   90.00
#
_symmetry.space_group_name_H-M   'P 1'
#
loop_
_entity.id
_entity.type
_entity.pdbx_description
1 polymer ?
#
loop_
_entity_poly.entity_id
_entity_poly.type
_entity_poly.pdbx_seq_one_letter_code
_entity_poly.pdbx_strand_id
1 'polypeptide(L)'
;MSRSDPPVQFGPNEWLVEEMYEQFLANPSAVDSSWHDFFADYRPPSHSDINGKASRTSTLAPAKQPPRRQSPANGATATAHAAGPAQAQHGSHHDTTTPLRGAAARVVANMETSLELPTATSVRAVPAKLLVDNRIVINNHLQRTRGGKISFTHLIGYATVRALAEHPQM
;
A
#
# COMPACT_ATOMS: atom_id res chain seq x y z
N MET A 1 28.84 12.41 -27.85
CA MET A 1 29.10 11.56 -26.67
C MET A 1 27.74 11.10 -26.15
N SER A 2 27.25 9.96 -26.62
CA SER A 2 25.92 9.45 -26.27
C SER A 2 25.96 8.87 -24.86
N ARG A 3 25.21 9.46 -23.93
CA ARG A 3 24.91 8.84 -22.64
C ARG A 3 23.77 7.87 -22.87
N SER A 4 24.07 6.58 -22.88
CA SER A 4 23.05 5.55 -22.79
C SER A 4 22.65 5.46 -21.32
N ASP A 5 21.58 6.15 -20.93
CA ASP A 5 21.03 6.02 -19.59
C ASP A 5 20.39 4.62 -19.43
N PRO A 6 20.63 3.94 -18.30
CA PRO A 6 20.04 2.63 -18.05
C PRO A 6 18.51 2.74 -17.95
N PRO A 7 17.75 1.71 -18.38
CA PRO A 7 16.30 1.73 -18.26
C PRO A 7 15.90 1.88 -16.78
N VAL A 8 15.12 2.90 -16.48
CA VAL A 8 14.62 3.17 -15.13
C VAL A 8 13.65 2.04 -14.76
N GLN A 9 14.04 1.19 -13.81
CA GLN A 9 13.22 0.07 -13.35
C GLN A 9 12.33 0.50 -12.18
N PHE A 10 11.02 0.55 -12.40
CA PHE A 10 10.03 1.02 -11.42
C PHE A 10 9.54 -0.08 -10.46
N GLY A 11 9.95 -1.33 -10.66
CA GLY A 11 9.66 -2.45 -9.78
C GLY A 11 8.15 -2.70 -9.64
N PRO A 12 7.59 -2.84 -8.42
CA PRO A 12 6.16 -3.15 -8.23
C PRO A 12 5.18 -2.14 -8.86
N ASN A 13 5.64 -0.96 -9.22
CA ASN A 13 4.83 0.10 -9.83
C ASN A 13 4.92 0.12 -11.37
N GLU A 14 5.63 -0.82 -12.00
CA GLU A 14 5.76 -0.89 -13.47
C GLU A 14 4.40 -0.97 -14.16
N TRP A 15 3.47 -1.74 -13.60
CA TRP A 15 2.09 -1.83 -14.09
C TRP A 15 1.39 -0.46 -14.16
N LEU A 16 1.60 0.40 -13.17
CA LEU A 16 0.98 1.72 -13.10
C LEU A 16 1.60 2.69 -14.12
N VAL A 17 2.92 2.60 -14.31
CA VAL A 17 3.62 3.42 -15.29
C VAL A 17 3.19 3.03 -16.71
N GLU A 18 3.00 1.73 -16.98
CA GLU A 18 2.47 1.26 -18.26
C GLU A 18 1.04 1.75 -18.50
N GLU A 19 0.16 1.63 -17.51
CA GLU A 19 -1.22 2.13 -17.58
C GLU A 19 -1.27 3.66 -17.82
N MET A 20 -0.42 4.43 -17.15
CA MET A 20 -0.30 5.87 -17.37
C MET A 20 0.28 6.21 -18.75
N TYR A 21 1.22 5.41 -19.27
CA TYR A 21 1.76 5.59 -20.60
C TYR A 21 0.71 5.31 -21.69
N GLU A 22 -0.09 4.25 -21.53
CA GLU A 22 -1.23 3.97 -22.41
C GLU A 22 -2.25 5.11 -22.40
N GLN A 23 -2.55 5.67 -21.22
CA GLN A 23 -3.41 6.85 -21.09
C GLN A 23 -2.81 8.09 -21.75
N PHE A 24 -1.50 8.31 -21.63
CA PHE A 24 -0.80 9.42 -22.30
C PHE A 24 -0.89 9.31 -23.83
N LEU A 25 -0.75 8.11 -24.39
CA LEU A 25 -0.90 7.88 -25.83
C LEU A 25 -2.34 8.09 -26.31
N ALA A 26 -3.34 7.71 -25.51
CA ALA A 26 -4.75 7.89 -25.84
C ALA A 26 -5.21 9.35 -25.69
N ASN A 27 -4.80 10.01 -24.62
CA ASN A 27 -5.08 11.42 -24.35
C ASN A 27 -3.99 12.04 -23.45
N PRO A 28 -3.08 12.85 -24.01
CA PRO A 28 -2.01 13.49 -23.24
C PRO A 28 -2.47 14.35 -22.07
N SER A 29 -3.69 14.92 -22.15
CA SER A 29 -4.26 15.75 -21.07
C SER A 29 -4.82 14.96 -19.89
N ALA A 30 -4.95 13.63 -20.02
CA ALA A 30 -5.38 12.75 -18.93
C ALA A 30 -4.24 12.46 -17.93
N VAL A 31 -3.01 12.76 -18.32
CA VAL A 31 -1.81 12.58 -17.52
C VAL A 31 -1.25 13.95 -17.14
N ASP A 32 -0.76 14.07 -15.91
CA ASP A 32 -0.17 15.31 -15.40
C ASP A 32 1.04 15.75 -16.25
N SER A 33 1.13 17.04 -16.54
CA SER A 33 2.19 17.66 -17.34
C SER A 33 3.61 17.33 -16.86
N SER A 34 3.82 17.07 -15.56
CA SER A 34 5.13 16.70 -15.03
C SER A 34 5.64 15.35 -15.54
N TRP A 35 4.76 14.53 -16.13
CA TRP A 35 5.08 13.22 -16.69
C TRP A 35 5.29 13.25 -18.21
N HIS A 36 4.98 14.36 -18.88
CA HIS A 36 5.08 14.46 -20.34
C HIS A 36 6.53 14.35 -20.81
N ASP A 37 7.47 15.03 -20.13
CA ASP A 37 8.90 14.94 -20.43
C ASP A 37 9.44 13.51 -20.21
N PHE A 38 8.88 12.79 -19.23
CA PHE A 38 9.24 11.41 -18.96
C PHE A 38 8.72 10.46 -20.04
N PHE A 39 7.46 10.59 -20.45
CA PHE A 39 6.84 9.73 -21.47
C PHE A 39 7.28 10.06 -22.90
N ALA A 40 7.81 11.26 -23.16
CA ALA A 40 8.38 11.63 -24.46
C ALA A 40 9.53 10.69 -24.89
N ASP A 41 10.35 10.26 -23.93
CA ASP A 41 11.51 9.40 -24.15
C ASP A 41 11.33 7.96 -23.59
N TYR A 42 10.16 7.64 -23.02
CA TYR A 42 9.88 6.34 -22.41
C TYR A 42 9.76 5.25 -23.47
N ARG A 43 10.50 4.15 -23.27
CA ARG A 43 10.39 2.94 -24.09
C ARG A 43 9.98 1.77 -23.20
N PRO A 44 8.76 1.22 -23.35
CA PRO A 44 8.38 0.05 -22.59
C PRO A 44 9.35 -1.11 -22.92
N PRO A 45 9.82 -1.87 -21.92
CA PRO A 45 10.67 -3.01 -22.18
C PRO A 45 9.90 -4.04 -23.02
N SER A 46 10.41 -4.36 -24.20
CA SER A 46 9.84 -5.41 -25.03
C SER A 46 9.83 -6.73 -24.25
N HIS A 47 8.70 -7.42 -24.24
CA HIS A 47 8.48 -8.74 -23.59
C HIS A 47 9.42 -9.88 -24.09
N SER A 48 10.46 -9.57 -24.86
CA SER A 48 11.46 -10.48 -25.43
C SER A 48 12.74 -10.63 -24.59
N ASP A 49 12.97 -9.80 -23.56
CA ASP A 49 14.23 -9.81 -22.80
C ASP A 49 14.18 -10.59 -21.47
N ILE A 50 13.11 -11.36 -21.22
CA ILE A 50 12.93 -12.12 -19.96
C ILE A 50 13.67 -13.48 -19.97
N ASN A 51 14.54 -13.76 -20.94
CA ASN A 51 15.26 -15.03 -21.00
C ASN A 51 16.78 -14.85 -20.97
N GLY A 52 17.35 -14.99 -19.76
CA GLY A 52 18.73 -15.46 -19.60
C GLY A 52 19.64 -14.63 -18.69
N LYS A 53 19.62 -14.92 -17.38
CA LYS A 53 20.78 -15.41 -16.60
C LYS A 53 20.55 -15.19 -15.10
N ALA A 54 20.27 -16.28 -14.41
CA ALA A 54 20.51 -16.38 -12.99
C ALA A 54 22.03 -16.37 -12.74
N SER A 55 22.53 -15.37 -12.03
CA SER A 55 23.77 -15.49 -11.27
C SER A 55 23.67 -14.71 -9.97
N ARG A 56 24.13 -15.37 -8.91
CA ARG A 56 23.94 -15.03 -7.51
C ARG A 56 25.01 -14.02 -7.03
N THR A 57 24.70 -13.46 -5.85
CA THR A 57 25.55 -12.77 -4.87
C THR A 57 26.04 -11.34 -5.18
N SER A 58 25.47 -10.37 -4.46
CA SER A 58 26.24 -9.58 -3.49
C SER A 58 25.32 -8.97 -2.42
N THR A 59 25.80 -9.05 -1.18
CA THR A 59 25.22 -8.55 0.06
C THR A 59 25.35 -7.02 0.12
N LEU A 60 24.27 -6.27 0.38
CA LEU A 60 24.34 -4.89 0.89
C LEU A 60 23.03 -4.46 1.57
N ALA A 61 23.23 -3.81 2.72
CA ALA A 61 22.42 -2.97 3.59
C ALA A 61 20.98 -2.53 3.15
N PRO A 62 20.07 -2.33 4.12
CA PRO A 62 18.64 -2.15 3.86
C PRO A 62 18.33 -0.80 3.20
N ALA A 63 17.83 -0.84 1.98
CA ALA A 63 17.26 0.31 1.27
C ALA A 63 15.92 0.73 1.89
N LYS A 64 15.76 2.04 2.12
CA LYS A 64 14.54 2.71 2.57
C LYS A 64 13.38 2.44 1.60
N GLN A 65 12.33 1.81 2.10
CA GLN A 65 11.05 1.64 1.42
C GLN A 65 10.19 2.91 1.60
N PRO A 66 9.58 3.48 0.54
CA PRO A 66 8.48 4.44 0.71
C PRO A 66 7.22 3.73 1.23
N PRO A 67 6.32 4.44 1.94
CA PRO A 67 5.24 3.82 2.70
C PRO A 67 4.20 3.15 1.79
N ARG A 68 4.03 1.84 1.99
CA ARG A 68 2.96 1.03 1.38
C ARG A 68 1.62 1.44 2.00
N ARG A 69 0.72 2.03 1.21
CA ARG A 69 -0.71 2.12 1.55
C ARG A 69 -1.26 0.71 1.74
N GLN A 70 -1.62 0.37 2.96
CA GLN A 70 -2.36 -0.84 3.28
C GLN A 70 -3.85 -0.52 3.16
N SER A 71 -4.49 -1.04 2.12
CA SER A 71 -5.95 -1.13 2.10
C SER A 71 -6.40 -2.22 3.09
N PRO A 72 -7.39 -1.97 3.96
CA PRO A 72 -7.87 -2.98 4.89
C PRO A 72 -8.68 -4.04 4.15
N ALA A 73 -8.15 -5.26 4.08
CA ALA A 73 -8.93 -6.44 3.72
C ALA A 73 -9.82 -6.83 4.91
N ASN A 74 -11.06 -6.33 4.92
CA ASN A 74 -12.11 -6.89 5.76
C ASN A 74 -12.64 -8.16 5.09
N GLY A 75 -12.48 -9.28 5.79
CA GLY A 75 -13.12 -10.54 5.44
C GLY A 75 -14.64 -10.42 5.57
N ALA A 76 -15.34 -10.69 4.48
CA ALA A 76 -16.74 -11.09 4.49
C ALA A 76 -16.86 -12.32 3.59
N THR A 77 -17.38 -13.38 4.17
CA THR A 77 -17.66 -14.69 3.57
C THR A 77 -18.55 -14.56 2.33
N ALA A 78 -18.01 -14.87 1.15
CA ALA A 78 -18.80 -15.05 -0.05
C ALA A 78 -19.41 -16.46 -0.03
N THR A 79 -20.72 -16.55 0.21
CA THR A 79 -21.52 -17.72 -0.20
C THR A 79 -21.57 -17.74 -1.72
N ALA A 80 -20.98 -18.79 -2.31
CA ALA A 80 -21.00 -19.04 -3.74
C ALA A 80 -22.44 -19.29 -4.23
N HIS A 81 -22.93 -18.43 -5.13
CA HIS A 81 -24.03 -18.77 -6.02
C HIS A 81 -23.51 -18.87 -7.46
N ALA A 82 -24.00 -19.90 -8.14
CA ALA A 82 -23.52 -20.42 -9.41
C ALA A 82 -23.51 -19.38 -10.55
N ALA A 83 -22.46 -19.45 -11.36
CA ALA A 83 -22.25 -18.64 -12.55
C ALA A 83 -23.22 -19.02 -13.68
N GLY A 84 -24.03 -18.05 -14.13
CA GLY A 84 -24.51 -17.97 -15.51
C GLY A 84 -23.62 -17.01 -16.30
N PRO A 85 -23.43 -17.20 -17.63
CA PRO A 85 -22.46 -16.41 -18.40
C PRO A 85 -22.89 -14.94 -18.49
N ALA A 86 -22.13 -14.06 -17.83
CA ALA A 86 -22.27 -12.62 -17.95
C ALA A 86 -21.67 -12.16 -19.29
N GLN A 87 -22.54 -11.72 -20.20
CA GLN A 87 -22.14 -10.98 -21.40
C GLN A 87 -21.45 -9.68 -20.96
N ALA A 88 -20.21 -9.50 -21.39
CA ALA A 88 -19.46 -8.26 -21.20
C ALA A 88 -20.08 -7.16 -22.06
N GLN A 89 -21.05 -6.44 -21.48
CA GLN A 89 -21.54 -5.19 -22.06
C GLN A 89 -20.49 -4.11 -21.78
N HIS A 90 -19.77 -3.72 -22.82
CA HIS A 90 -19.06 -2.45 -22.88
C HIS A 90 -20.12 -1.34 -22.88
N GLY A 91 -20.53 -0.92 -21.68
CA GLY A 91 -21.47 0.17 -21.46
C GLY A 91 -20.72 1.47 -21.23
N SER A 92 -21.14 2.51 -21.95
CA SER A 92 -20.81 3.92 -21.72
C SER A 92 -20.67 4.25 -20.22
N HIS A 93 -19.55 4.87 -19.86
CA HIS A 93 -19.32 5.43 -18.52
C HIS A 93 -20.34 6.55 -18.24
N HIS A 94 -21.53 6.18 -17.76
CA HIS A 94 -22.42 7.12 -17.10
C HIS A 94 -21.84 7.41 -15.71
N ASP A 95 -21.45 8.66 -15.49
CA ASP A 95 -20.92 9.13 -14.22
C ASP A 95 -22.00 8.99 -13.14
N THR A 96 -21.91 7.89 -12.39
CA THR A 96 -22.91 7.51 -11.40
C THR A 96 -22.46 8.02 -10.04
N THR A 97 -23.09 9.09 -9.56
CA THR A 97 -22.78 9.64 -8.23
C THR A 97 -23.54 8.88 -7.14
N THR A 98 -22.81 8.40 -6.13
CA THR A 98 -23.39 7.74 -4.94
C THR A 98 -23.18 8.62 -3.71
N PRO A 99 -24.24 9.10 -3.04
CA PRO A 99 -24.09 9.99 -1.89
C PRO A 99 -23.55 9.24 -0.65
N LEU A 100 -22.51 9.79 -0.03
CA LEU A 100 -21.97 9.31 1.25
C LEU A 100 -22.88 9.75 2.40
N ARG A 101 -23.35 8.80 3.21
CA ARG A 101 -24.21 9.07 4.38
C ARG A 101 -23.69 8.40 5.64
N GLY A 102 -24.15 8.87 6.80
CA GLY A 102 -23.87 8.26 8.10
C GLY A 102 -22.38 8.23 8.45
N ALA A 103 -21.84 7.04 8.74
CA ALA A 103 -20.45 6.85 9.13
C ALA A 103 -19.46 7.35 8.07
N ALA A 104 -19.74 7.13 6.79
CA ALA A 104 -18.87 7.60 5.70
C ALA A 104 -18.80 9.14 5.65
N ALA A 105 -19.94 9.82 5.82
CA ALA A 105 -19.97 11.28 5.86
C ALA A 105 -19.19 11.85 7.08
N ARG A 106 -19.25 11.19 8.24
CA ARG A 106 -18.44 11.59 9.40
C ARG A 106 -16.94 11.40 9.17
N VAL A 107 -16.52 10.33 8.50
CA VAL A 107 -15.12 10.14 8.14
C VAL A 107 -14.63 11.30 7.27
N VAL A 108 -15.43 11.71 6.28
CA VAL A 108 -15.11 12.88 5.44
C VAL A 108 -14.97 14.15 6.28
N ALA A 109 -15.94 14.45 7.15
CA ALA A 109 -15.87 15.63 8.01
C ALA A 109 -14.61 15.65 8.90
N ASN A 110 -14.22 14.50 9.45
CA ASN A 110 -13.00 14.38 10.25
C ASN A 110 -11.72 14.54 9.42
N MET A 111 -11.73 14.06 8.17
CA MET A 111 -10.59 14.22 7.25
C MET A 111 -10.41 15.68 6.83
N GLU A 112 -11.50 16.40 6.55
CA GLU A 112 -11.47 17.85 6.28
C GLU A 112 -10.92 18.62 7.49
N THR A 113 -11.37 18.31 8.70
CA THR A 113 -10.86 18.92 9.94
C THR A 113 -9.35 18.66 10.11
N SER A 114 -8.87 17.50 9.67
CA SER A 114 -7.46 17.14 9.79
C SER A 114 -6.53 17.98 8.90
N LEU A 115 -7.05 18.70 7.89
CA LEU A 115 -6.26 19.57 7.02
C LEU A 115 -5.67 20.79 7.76
N GLU A 116 -6.28 21.19 8.88
CA GLU A 116 -5.80 22.34 9.68
C GLU A 116 -4.59 21.99 10.55
N LEU A 117 -4.31 20.69 10.75
CA LEU A 117 -3.20 20.23 11.59
C LEU A 117 -1.90 20.17 10.77
N PRO A 118 -0.83 20.87 11.19
CA PRO A 118 0.47 20.77 10.53
C PRO A 118 1.07 19.37 10.76
N THR A 119 0.92 18.49 9.78
CA THR A 119 1.37 17.10 9.90
C THR A 119 2.89 16.99 9.77
N ALA A 120 3.55 16.53 10.83
CA ALA A 120 4.97 16.16 10.82
C ALA A 120 5.09 14.63 10.99
N THR A 121 5.77 13.95 10.06
CA THR A 121 5.93 12.49 10.09
C THR A 121 7.34 12.08 10.47
N SER A 122 7.46 11.07 11.34
CA SER A 122 8.73 10.43 11.70
C SER A 122 8.60 8.91 11.62
N VAL A 123 9.69 8.22 11.29
CA VAL A 123 9.72 6.76 11.13
C VAL A 123 10.95 6.19 11.83
N ARG A 124 10.75 5.14 12.63
CA ARG A 124 11.82 4.38 13.29
C ARG A 124 11.65 2.89 13.03
N ALA A 125 12.76 2.21 12.74
CA ALA A 125 12.78 0.75 12.67
C ALA A 125 12.96 0.16 14.07
N VAL A 126 12.12 -0.81 14.43
CA VAL A 126 12.21 -1.55 15.70
C VAL A 126 12.29 -3.05 15.40
N PRO A 127 13.32 -3.77 15.89
CA PRO A 127 13.40 -5.21 15.72
C PRO A 127 12.22 -5.93 16.38
N ALA A 128 11.49 -6.74 15.61
CA ALA A 128 10.26 -7.37 16.08
C ALA A 128 10.45 -8.73 16.79
N LYS A 129 11.68 -9.28 16.83
CA LYS A 129 11.91 -10.63 17.37
C LYS A 129 11.40 -10.79 18.80
N LEU A 130 11.71 -9.85 19.68
CA LEU A 130 11.24 -9.88 21.06
C LEU A 130 9.70 -9.79 21.16
N LEU A 131 9.05 -9.02 20.30
CA LEU A 131 7.58 -8.94 20.26
C LEU A 131 6.96 -10.29 19.86
N VAL A 132 7.57 -11.00 18.90
CA VAL A 132 7.13 -12.33 18.46
C VAL A 132 7.28 -13.35 19.59
N ASP A 133 8.47 -13.42 20.18
CA ASP A 133 8.78 -14.39 21.23
C ASP A 133 7.89 -14.16 22.47
N ASN A 134 7.76 -12.90 22.93
CA ASN A 134 6.89 -12.55 24.06
C ASN A 134 5.42 -12.86 23.78
N ARG A 135 4.93 -12.57 22.57
CA ARG A 135 3.55 -12.89 22.19
C ARG A 135 3.28 -14.39 22.23
N ILE A 136 4.23 -15.23 21.79
CA ILE A 136 4.10 -16.69 21.82
C ILE A 136 4.00 -17.18 23.26
N VAL A 137 4.91 -16.74 24.12
CA VAL A 137 4.93 -17.14 25.54
C VAL A 137 3.62 -16.77 26.23
N ILE A 138 3.15 -15.53 26.04
CA ILE A 138 1.90 -15.06 26.68
C ILE A 138 0.69 -15.82 26.14
N ASN A 139 0.59 -16.02 24.83
CA ASN A 139 -0.54 -16.75 24.25
C ASN A 139 -0.57 -18.22 24.69
N ASN A 140 0.58 -18.87 24.80
CA ASN A 140 0.68 -20.23 25.32
C ASN A 140 0.23 -20.30 26.77
N HIS A 141 0.56 -19.30 27.59
CA HIS A 141 0.08 -19.21 28.97
C HIS A 141 -1.43 -18.95 29.06
N LEU A 142 -1.96 -18.01 28.27
CA LEU A 142 -3.39 -17.70 28.22
C LEU A 142 -4.22 -18.90 27.77
N GLN A 143 -3.75 -19.64 26.77
CA GLN A 143 -4.41 -20.84 26.28
C GLN A 143 -4.59 -21.92 27.37
N ARG A 144 -3.67 -21.99 28.34
CA ARG A 144 -3.69 -23.00 29.42
C ARG A 144 -4.45 -22.57 30.68
N THR A 145 -4.76 -21.29 30.83
CA THR A 145 -5.28 -20.74 32.09
C THR A 145 -6.71 -20.23 31.94
N ARG A 146 -6.89 -19.09 31.24
CA ARG A 146 -8.16 -18.35 31.17
C ARG A 146 -8.74 -18.25 29.75
N GLY A 147 -8.00 -18.70 28.75
CA GLY A 147 -8.32 -18.52 27.34
C GLY A 147 -7.99 -17.10 26.84
N GLY A 148 -8.45 -16.80 25.62
CA GLY A 148 -8.15 -15.54 24.93
C GLY A 148 -6.85 -15.55 24.15
N LYS A 149 -6.64 -14.51 23.33
CA LYS A 149 -5.47 -14.37 22.46
C LYS A 149 -5.06 -12.92 22.35
N ILE A 150 -3.76 -12.68 22.43
CA ILE A 150 -3.13 -11.38 22.25
C ILE A 150 -2.52 -11.29 20.85
N SER A 151 -2.77 -10.16 20.19
CA SER A 151 -2.17 -9.78 18.90
C SER A 151 -1.07 -8.73 19.10
N PHE A 152 -0.29 -8.45 18.05
CA PHE A 152 0.71 -7.38 18.12
C PHE A 152 0.09 -6.02 18.45
N THR A 153 -1.13 -5.74 17.98
CA THR A 153 -1.88 -4.52 18.30
C THR A 153 -2.06 -4.32 19.81
N HIS A 154 -2.26 -5.39 20.57
CA HIS A 154 -2.41 -5.30 22.03
C HIS A 154 -1.07 -4.93 22.70
N LEU A 155 0.03 -5.54 22.26
CA LEU A 155 1.37 -5.25 22.80
C LEU A 155 1.79 -3.81 22.47
N ILE A 156 1.55 -3.37 21.23
CA ILE A 156 1.83 -2.01 20.80
C ILE A 156 0.92 -1.02 21.55
N GLY A 157 -0.38 -1.31 21.67
CA GLY A 157 -1.32 -0.46 22.40
C GLY A 157 -0.95 -0.28 23.87
N TYR A 158 -0.56 -1.36 24.55
CA TYR A 158 -0.06 -1.29 25.93
C TYR A 158 1.20 -0.41 26.03
N ALA A 159 2.13 -0.55 25.09
CA ALA A 159 3.34 0.27 25.05
C ALA A 159 3.02 1.75 24.80
N THR A 160 2.07 2.07 23.91
CA THR A 160 1.63 3.45 23.64
C THR A 160 1.01 4.10 24.87
N VAL A 161 0.11 3.40 25.58
CA VAL A 161 -0.50 3.94 26.81
C VAL A 161 0.55 4.22 27.88
N ARG A 162 1.53 3.32 28.04
CA ARG A 162 2.66 3.55 28.93
C ARG A 162 3.51 4.75 28.51
N ALA A 163 3.79 4.88 27.21
CA ALA A 163 4.57 6.01 26.69
C ALA A 163 3.88 7.35 26.94
N LEU A 164 2.55 7.42 26.80
CA LEU A 164 1.77 8.63 27.10
C LEU A 164 1.79 8.98 28.59
N ALA A 165 1.84 7.98 29.48
CA ALA A 165 1.99 8.22 30.91
C ALA A 165 3.38 8.78 31.29
N GLU A 166 4.43 8.36 30.58
CA GLU A 166 5.81 8.84 30.78
C GLU A 166 6.08 10.18 30.07
N HIS A 167 5.37 10.47 28.97
CA HIS A 167 5.50 11.68 28.15
C HIS A 167 4.13 12.33 27.86
N PRO A 168 3.54 13.06 28.82
CA PRO A 168 2.18 13.59 28.69
C PRO A 168 2.00 14.69 27.63
N GLN A 169 3.09 15.32 27.19
CA GLN A 169 3.07 16.33 26.13
C GLN A 169 3.07 15.76 24.70
N MET A 170 3.18 14.43 24.54
CA MET A 170 2.93 13.75 23.27
C MET A 170 1.43 13.51 23.08
#